data_AF-A0A2G9GFN5-F1
#
_entry.id   AF-A0A2G9GFN5-F1
#
_cell.length_a   1.000
_cell.length_b   1.000
_cell.length_c   1.000
_cell.angle_alpha   90.00
_cell.angle_beta   90.00
_cell.angle_gamma   90.00
#
_symmetry.space_group_name_H-M   'P 1'
#
loop_
_entity.id
_entity.type
_entity.pdbx_description
1 polymer ?
#
loop_
_entity_poly.entity_id
_entity_poly.type
_entity_poly.pdbx_seq_one_letter_code
_entity_poly.pdbx_strand_id
1 'polypeptide(L)'
;MKWTKGNGTKPRLMIISRKRTRILTNEFEVSQVARKLGYEVVLAEANMSTNLTRFAQIVNSCDVLMGIHGAGLTNMIFLPDNAIVIQVVPFGGIDGFARLDFGNPAAGMNIRYLDYKIKTKESSLSQQYPIDHPVLKDPVSVRRKGWAEIRSVYLDNQNVTIDVHRFKGTLAKGLKLLRH
;
A
#
# COMPACT_ATOMS: atom_id res chain seq x y z
N MET A 1 10.25 -9.86 -35.34
CA MET A 1 9.68 -9.46 -34.03
C MET A 1 10.84 -9.27 -33.07
N LYS A 2 11.14 -8.02 -32.69
CA LYS A 2 12.34 -7.67 -31.91
C LYS A 2 12.16 -8.07 -30.45
N TRP A 3 13.04 -8.94 -29.97
CA TRP A 3 13.15 -9.28 -28.56
C TRP A 3 13.81 -8.10 -27.82
N THR A 4 13.10 -7.42 -26.93
CA THR A 4 13.73 -6.51 -25.96
C THR A 4 14.19 -7.34 -24.77
N LYS A 5 15.51 -7.32 -24.53
CA LYS A 5 16.18 -7.91 -23.37
C LYS A 5 15.47 -7.50 -22.08
N GLY A 6 14.84 -8.45 -21.38
CA GLY A 6 14.66 -8.32 -19.94
C GLY A 6 16.02 -8.53 -19.30
N ASN A 7 16.73 -7.47 -18.92
CA ASN A 7 17.95 -7.63 -18.12
C ASN A 7 17.59 -8.43 -16.87
N GLY A 8 18.42 -9.42 -16.51
CA GLY A 8 18.19 -10.38 -15.40
C GLY A 8 18.17 -9.78 -13.99
N THR A 9 17.73 -8.52 -13.84
CA THR A 9 17.59 -7.80 -12.58
C THR A 9 16.21 -8.02 -11.99
N LYS A 10 16.15 -8.32 -10.68
CA LYS A 10 14.91 -8.50 -9.94
C LYS A 10 14.16 -7.16 -9.85
N PRO A 11 12.82 -7.13 -10.03
CA PRO A 11 12.05 -5.92 -9.81
C PRO A 11 12.20 -5.37 -8.39
N ARG A 12 12.34 -4.06 -8.26
CA ARG A 12 12.52 -3.36 -6.99
C ARG A 12 11.18 -2.92 -6.41
N LEU A 13 10.84 -3.49 -5.27
CA LEU A 13 9.66 -3.14 -4.48
C LEU A 13 10.07 -2.28 -3.28
N MET A 14 9.67 -1.01 -3.29
CA MET A 14 9.72 -0.18 -2.10
C MET A 14 8.47 -0.40 -1.24
N ILE A 15 8.65 -0.60 0.07
CA ILE A 15 7.57 -0.60 1.06
C ILE A 15 7.73 0.66 1.93
N ILE A 16 6.69 1.50 1.93
CA ILE A 16 6.60 2.69 2.76
C ILE A 16 6.18 2.30 4.18
N SER A 17 7.16 2.34 5.08
CA SER A 17 7.01 2.05 6.50
C SER A 17 6.37 3.20 7.26
N ARG A 18 5.59 2.87 8.30
CA ARG A 18 4.88 3.83 9.16
C ARG A 18 5.10 3.47 10.62
N LYS A 19 5.41 4.48 11.45
CA LYS A 19 5.71 4.30 12.89
C LYS A 19 4.66 4.86 13.86
N ARG A 20 3.73 5.69 13.38
CA ARG A 20 2.77 6.40 14.25
C ARG A 20 1.34 5.85 14.12
N THR A 21 0.76 5.96 12.93
CA THR A 21 -0.60 5.50 12.64
C THR A 21 -0.61 4.61 11.41
N ARG A 22 -1.56 3.68 11.31
CA ARG A 22 -1.64 2.72 10.19
C ARG A 22 -0.34 1.95 10.01
N ILE A 23 0.18 1.42 11.11
CA ILE A 23 1.41 0.63 11.12
C ILE A 23 1.11 -0.72 10.46
N LEU A 24 2.02 -1.16 9.59
CA LEU A 24 2.04 -2.53 9.09
C LEU A 24 2.79 -3.39 10.12
N THR A 25 2.05 -4.12 10.95
CA THR A 25 2.60 -4.82 12.12
C THR A 25 3.48 -6.02 11.75
N ASN A 26 3.23 -6.64 10.60
CA ASN A 26 4.00 -7.77 10.06
C ASN A 26 4.77 -7.40 8.78
N GLU A 27 5.34 -6.18 8.73
CA GLU A 27 6.13 -5.70 7.59
C GLU A 27 7.27 -6.66 7.23
N PHE A 28 7.94 -7.25 8.23
CA PHE A 28 8.99 -8.23 8.00
C PHE A 28 8.47 -9.43 7.19
N GLU A 29 7.34 -10.03 7.57
CA GLU A 29 6.76 -11.19 6.88
C GLU A 29 6.34 -10.85 5.45
N VAL A 30 5.70 -9.71 5.26
CA VAL A 30 5.32 -9.19 3.93
C VAL A 30 6.57 -9.05 3.06
N SER A 31 7.64 -8.47 3.61
CA SER A 31 8.90 -8.29 2.91
C SER A 31 9.56 -9.65 2.56
N GLN A 32 9.44 -10.67 3.42
CA GLN A 32 9.94 -12.02 3.15
C GLN A 32 9.18 -12.68 2.00
N VAL A 33 7.85 -12.57 1.98
CA VAL A 33 7.03 -13.12 0.90
C VAL A 33 7.34 -12.43 -0.44
N ALA A 34 7.52 -11.11 -0.45
CA ALA A 34 7.93 -10.38 -1.64
C ALA A 34 9.31 -10.83 -2.16
N ARG A 35 10.31 -10.99 -1.28
CA ARG A 35 11.63 -11.50 -1.68
C ARG A 35 11.55 -12.92 -2.24
N LYS A 36 10.77 -13.80 -1.61
CA LYS A 36 10.53 -15.18 -2.09
C LYS A 36 9.84 -15.22 -3.45
N LEU A 37 9.01 -14.22 -3.78
CA LEU A 37 8.38 -14.07 -5.09
C LEU A 37 9.34 -13.54 -6.17
N GLY A 38 10.50 -13.00 -5.78
CA GLY A 38 11.52 -12.53 -6.70
C GLY A 38 11.71 -11.01 -6.74
N TYR A 39 11.13 -10.26 -5.80
CA TYR A 39 11.41 -8.83 -5.65
C TYR A 39 12.75 -8.58 -4.94
N GLU A 40 13.46 -7.53 -5.34
CA GLU A 40 14.40 -6.82 -4.46
C GLU A 40 13.60 -5.85 -3.60
N VAL A 41 13.61 -6.00 -2.27
CA VAL A 41 12.74 -5.19 -1.39
C VAL A 41 13.54 -4.11 -0.67
N VAL A 42 13.10 -2.87 -0.82
CA VAL A 42 13.59 -1.67 -0.13
C VAL A 42 12.56 -1.24 0.92
N LEU A 43 12.96 -1.15 2.18
CA LEU A 43 12.10 -0.58 3.24
C LEU A 43 12.47 0.89 3.43
N ALA A 44 11.48 1.77 3.47
CA ALA A 44 11.72 3.21 3.58
C ALA A 44 10.64 3.88 4.43
N GLU A 45 11.06 4.72 5.37
CA GLU A 45 10.12 5.56 6.12
C GLU A 45 9.85 6.85 5.35
N ALA A 46 8.57 7.22 5.21
CA ALA A 46 8.19 8.44 4.49
C ALA A 46 8.67 9.75 5.15
N ASN A 47 9.05 9.71 6.43
CA ASN A 47 9.55 10.86 7.20
C ASN A 47 11.08 11.00 7.17
N MET A 48 11.78 10.33 6.24
CA MET A 48 13.21 10.53 6.00
C MET A 48 13.46 11.93 5.41
N SER A 49 13.24 12.96 6.21
CA SER A 49 13.26 14.38 5.87
C SER A 49 14.67 14.97 5.73
N THR A 50 15.71 14.14 5.76
CA THR A 50 17.09 14.62 5.75
C THR A 50 17.68 14.77 4.34
N ASN A 51 17.09 14.16 3.31
CA ASN A 51 17.43 14.44 1.90
C ASN A 51 16.32 13.99 0.93
N LEU A 52 15.40 14.90 0.59
CA LEU A 52 14.31 14.66 -0.36
C LEU A 52 14.84 14.17 -1.73
N THR A 53 15.93 14.75 -2.22
CA THR A 53 16.53 14.36 -3.52
C THR A 53 16.95 12.90 -3.51
N ARG A 54 17.64 12.46 -2.45
CA ARG A 54 18.05 11.06 -2.30
C ARG A 54 16.84 10.14 -2.21
N PHE A 55 15.82 10.54 -1.46
CA PHE A 55 14.59 9.76 -1.35
C PHE A 55 13.90 9.62 -2.71
N ALA A 56 13.72 10.72 -3.45
CA ALA A 56 13.16 10.73 -4.79
C ALA A 56 13.96 9.85 -5.76
N GLN A 57 15.29 9.88 -5.71
CA GLN A 57 16.15 8.99 -6.51
C GLN A 57 15.93 7.50 -6.18
N ILE A 58 15.76 7.16 -4.89
CA ILE A 58 15.48 5.77 -4.51
C ILE A 58 14.11 5.36 -5.03
N VAL A 59 13.07 6.20 -4.87
CA VAL A 59 11.73 5.90 -5.39
C VAL A 59 11.76 5.74 -6.91
N ASN A 60 12.46 6.63 -7.63
CA ASN A 60 12.61 6.57 -9.07
C ASN A 60 13.36 5.32 -9.56
N SER A 61 14.17 4.71 -8.70
CA SER A 61 14.82 3.42 -8.96
C SER A 61 13.94 2.19 -8.70
N CYS A 62 12.68 2.37 -8.27
CA CYS A 62 11.78 1.27 -7.93
C CYS A 62 10.73 1.03 -9.02
N ASP A 63 10.46 -0.25 -9.28
CA ASP A 63 9.41 -0.68 -10.21
C ASP A 63 8.03 -0.73 -9.54
N VAL A 64 8.02 -0.91 -8.22
CA VAL A 64 6.80 -0.98 -7.42
C VAL A 64 6.97 -0.17 -6.13
N LEU A 65 5.96 0.64 -5.80
CA LEU A 65 5.80 1.29 -4.50
C LEU A 65 4.59 0.71 -3.79
N MET A 66 4.76 0.28 -2.55
CA MET A 66 3.71 -0.27 -1.72
C MET A 66 3.59 0.51 -0.41
N GLY A 67 2.36 0.70 0.07
CA GLY A 67 2.15 1.25 1.41
C GLY A 67 0.69 1.24 1.83
N ILE A 68 0.45 1.43 3.13
CA ILE A 68 -0.89 1.64 3.65
C ILE A 68 -1.35 3.05 3.32
N HIS A 69 -2.59 3.18 2.83
CA HIS A 69 -3.25 4.43 2.46
C HIS A 69 -2.88 5.62 3.37
N GLY A 70 -2.36 6.69 2.77
CA GLY A 70 -2.00 7.94 3.43
C GLY A 70 -0.84 8.65 2.73
N ALA A 71 -0.43 9.78 3.30
CA ALA A 71 0.50 10.72 2.66
C ALA A 71 1.81 10.11 2.18
N GLY A 72 2.34 9.04 2.81
CA GLY A 72 3.56 8.40 2.34
C GLY A 72 3.48 7.84 0.90
N LEU A 73 2.27 7.51 0.42
CA LEU A 73 2.06 7.05 -0.96
C LEU A 73 2.15 8.17 -2.00
N THR A 74 2.12 9.45 -1.62
CA THR A 74 2.27 10.57 -2.57
C THR A 74 3.64 10.55 -3.25
N ASN A 75 4.63 9.88 -2.65
CA ASN A 75 5.93 9.66 -3.27
C ASN A 75 5.86 8.89 -4.59
N MET A 76 4.71 8.32 -4.96
CA MET A 76 4.48 7.81 -6.30
C MET A 76 4.77 8.83 -7.41
N ILE A 77 4.77 10.14 -7.10
CA ILE A 77 5.21 11.20 -8.04
C ILE A 77 6.63 11.04 -8.57
N PHE A 78 7.48 10.29 -7.88
CA PHE A 78 8.85 10.05 -8.30
C PHE A 78 9.04 8.73 -9.03
N LEU A 79 7.99 7.90 -9.13
CA LEU A 79 8.08 6.63 -9.86
C LEU A 79 8.23 6.87 -11.37
N PRO A 80 8.94 5.99 -12.08
CA PRO A 80 9.01 6.03 -13.53
C PRO A 80 7.69 5.56 -14.18
N ASP A 81 7.52 5.88 -15.45
CA ASP A 81 6.45 5.37 -16.30
C ASP A 81 6.31 3.84 -16.19
N ASN A 82 5.07 3.36 -16.22
CA ASN A 82 4.69 1.95 -16.10
C ASN A 82 5.05 1.29 -14.76
N ALA A 83 5.60 2.03 -13.78
CA ALA A 83 5.74 1.53 -12.42
C ALA A 83 4.36 1.19 -11.82
N ILE A 84 4.37 0.50 -10.67
CA ILE A 84 3.16 0.04 -10.00
C ILE A 84 3.05 0.66 -8.61
N VAL A 85 1.89 1.22 -8.28
CA VAL A 85 1.53 1.52 -6.89
C VAL A 85 0.61 0.43 -6.36
N ILE A 86 1.02 -0.20 -5.26
CA ILE A 86 0.20 -1.14 -4.49
C ILE A 86 -0.29 -0.42 -3.23
N GLN A 87 -1.55 -0.05 -3.21
CA GLN A 87 -2.17 0.56 -2.04
C GLN A 87 -2.82 -0.50 -1.14
N VAL A 88 -2.35 -0.61 0.09
CA VAL A 88 -3.09 -1.34 1.14
C VAL A 88 -4.17 -0.41 1.66
N VAL A 89 -5.43 -0.79 1.46
CA VAL A 89 -6.61 0.00 1.81
C VAL A 89 -7.11 -0.48 3.19
N PRO A 90 -7.00 0.36 4.25
CA PRO A 90 -7.57 0.06 5.56
C PRO A 90 -9.06 -0.31 5.55
N PHE A 91 -9.51 -0.98 6.60
CA PHE A 91 -10.92 -1.29 6.81
C PHE A 91 -11.72 -0.01 7.07
N GLY A 92 -13.04 -0.04 6.84
CA GLY A 92 -13.94 1.11 7.05
C GLY A 92 -14.63 1.64 5.80
N GLY A 93 -14.41 0.98 4.65
CA GLY A 93 -14.98 1.35 3.36
C GLY A 93 -14.49 2.71 2.88
N ILE A 94 -13.18 2.86 2.88
CA ILE A 94 -12.44 4.04 2.41
C ILE A 94 -12.02 3.90 0.93
N ASP A 95 -12.63 2.97 0.20
CA ASP A 95 -12.33 2.64 -1.20
C ASP A 95 -12.45 3.86 -2.12
N GLY A 96 -13.48 4.69 -1.88
CA GLY A 96 -13.68 5.93 -2.63
C GLY A 96 -12.50 6.89 -2.44
N PHE A 97 -12.05 7.10 -1.19
CA PHE A 97 -10.88 7.93 -0.89
C PHE A 97 -9.60 7.34 -1.47
N ALA A 98 -9.38 6.04 -1.33
CA ALA A 98 -8.24 5.34 -1.94
C ALA A 98 -8.15 5.58 -3.45
N ARG A 99 -9.28 5.47 -4.16
CA ARG A 99 -9.33 5.71 -5.60
C ARG A 99 -9.12 7.18 -5.97
N LEU A 100 -9.76 8.10 -5.25
CA LEU A 100 -9.62 9.54 -5.51
C LEU A 100 -8.19 10.03 -5.25
N ASP A 101 -7.60 9.60 -4.13
CA ASP A 101 -6.31 10.10 -3.67
C ASP A 101 -5.13 9.50 -4.44
N PHE A 102 -5.21 8.24 -4.86
CA PHE A 102 -4.06 7.52 -5.44
C PHE A 102 -4.37 6.75 -6.72
N GLY A 103 -5.54 6.11 -6.82
CA GLY A 103 -5.86 5.32 -8.01
C GLY A 103 -6.05 6.17 -9.28
N ASN A 104 -6.77 7.28 -9.18
CA ASN A 104 -7.00 8.19 -10.30
C ASN A 104 -5.73 8.97 -10.68
N PRO A 105 -4.96 9.55 -9.73
CA PRO A 105 -3.71 10.22 -10.08
C PRO A 105 -2.68 9.27 -10.68
N ALA A 106 -2.55 8.03 -10.18
CA ALA A 106 -1.65 7.04 -10.77
C ALA A 106 -1.94 6.82 -12.26
N ALA A 107 -3.22 6.71 -12.64
CA ALA A 107 -3.60 6.57 -14.04
C ALA A 107 -3.18 7.78 -14.89
N GLY A 108 -3.36 9.00 -14.37
CA GLY A 108 -2.93 10.24 -15.04
C GLY A 108 -1.40 10.39 -15.17
N MET A 109 -0.64 9.64 -14.37
CA MET A 109 0.83 9.65 -14.35
C MET A 109 1.47 8.48 -15.10
N ASN A 110 0.68 7.71 -15.86
CA ASN A 110 1.14 6.47 -16.51
C ASN A 110 1.69 5.43 -15.51
N ILE A 111 1.17 5.43 -14.29
CA ILE A 111 1.47 4.46 -13.23
C ILE A 111 0.32 3.48 -13.12
N ARG A 112 0.64 2.19 -13.04
CA ARG A 112 -0.34 1.13 -12.84
C ARG A 112 -0.74 1.06 -11.37
N TYR A 113 -2.03 0.90 -11.10
CA TYR A 113 -2.55 0.88 -9.73
C TYR A 113 -3.13 -0.49 -9.36
N LEU A 114 -2.76 -0.98 -8.18
CA LEU A 114 -3.33 -2.15 -7.53
C LEU A 114 -3.78 -1.77 -6.12
N ASP A 115 -4.97 -2.21 -5.71
CA ASP A 115 -5.40 -2.13 -4.32
C ASP A 115 -5.40 -3.51 -3.64
N TYR A 116 -5.09 -3.50 -2.34
CA TYR A 116 -5.29 -4.61 -1.45
C TYR A 116 -6.20 -4.17 -0.31
N LYS A 117 -7.47 -4.54 -0.40
CA LYS A 117 -8.48 -4.24 0.61
C LYS A 117 -8.37 -5.25 1.74
N ILE A 118 -8.06 -4.75 2.93
CA ILE A 118 -7.89 -5.63 4.09
C ILE A 118 -9.26 -6.14 4.56
N LYS A 119 -9.27 -7.33 5.14
CA LYS A 119 -10.42 -7.88 5.86
C LYS A 119 -10.42 -7.40 7.30
N THR A 120 -11.56 -7.54 7.96
CA THR A 120 -11.72 -7.21 9.38
C THR A 120 -10.65 -7.87 10.27
N LYS A 121 -10.31 -9.15 10.01
CA LYS A 121 -9.28 -9.89 10.76
C LYS A 121 -7.85 -9.35 10.59
N GLU A 122 -7.59 -8.60 9.52
CA GLU A 122 -6.30 -7.96 9.27
C GLU A 122 -6.22 -6.56 9.90
N SER A 123 -7.34 -6.07 10.44
CA SER A 123 -7.43 -4.79 11.14
C SER A 123 -7.26 -4.99 12.64
N SER A 124 -6.47 -4.14 13.29
CA SER A 124 -6.40 -4.09 14.77
C SER A 124 -7.75 -3.74 15.40
N LEU A 125 -8.68 -3.14 14.65
CA LEU A 125 -10.03 -2.84 15.14
C LEU A 125 -10.78 -4.10 15.59
N SER A 126 -10.47 -5.26 14.99
CA SER A 126 -11.06 -6.55 15.40
C SER A 126 -10.69 -6.98 16.83
N GLN A 127 -9.62 -6.42 17.39
CA GLN A 127 -9.19 -6.64 18.77
C GLN A 127 -9.62 -5.51 19.70
N GLN A 128 -9.91 -4.32 19.15
CA GLN A 128 -10.29 -3.13 19.91
C GLN A 128 -11.80 -3.04 20.16
N TYR A 129 -12.61 -3.65 19.30
CA TYR A 129 -14.07 -3.56 19.37
C TYR A 129 -14.72 -4.94 19.45
N PRO A 130 -15.85 -5.07 20.16
CA PRO A 130 -16.69 -6.27 20.09
C PRO A 130 -17.12 -6.59 18.66
N ILE A 131 -17.30 -7.86 18.33
CA ILE A 131 -17.64 -8.30 16.97
C ILE A 131 -18.93 -7.69 16.42
N ASP A 132 -19.90 -7.38 17.30
CA ASP A 132 -21.17 -6.74 16.94
C ASP A 132 -21.12 -5.21 16.95
N HIS A 133 -19.99 -4.60 17.31
CA HIS A 133 -19.87 -3.15 17.36
C HIS A 133 -19.99 -2.54 15.94
N PRO A 134 -20.69 -1.40 15.79
CA PRO A 134 -20.89 -0.77 14.47
C PRO A 134 -19.61 -0.48 13.69
N VAL A 135 -18.50 -0.18 14.38
CA VAL A 135 -17.18 0.00 13.75
C VAL A 135 -16.79 -1.18 12.86
N LEU A 136 -17.13 -2.41 13.25
CA LEU A 136 -16.83 -3.63 12.50
C LEU A 136 -18.01 -4.08 11.63
N LYS A 137 -19.23 -4.03 12.17
CA LYS A 137 -20.43 -4.64 11.56
C LYS A 137 -21.15 -3.70 10.59
N ASP A 138 -21.14 -2.40 10.86
CA ASP A 138 -21.77 -1.39 10.02
C ASP A 138 -20.89 -0.13 9.87
N PRO A 139 -19.79 -0.23 9.10
CA PRO A 139 -18.93 0.93 8.84
C PRO A 139 -19.67 2.10 8.18
N VAL A 140 -20.79 1.85 7.50
CA VAL A 140 -21.59 2.91 6.85
C VAL A 140 -22.17 3.85 7.90
N SER A 141 -22.69 3.32 9.01
CA SER A 141 -23.18 4.14 10.13
C SER A 141 -22.10 5.06 10.70
N VAL A 142 -20.86 4.56 10.83
CA VAL A 142 -19.71 5.35 11.30
C VAL A 142 -19.36 6.44 10.29
N ARG A 143 -19.34 6.13 8.99
CA ARG A 143 -19.08 7.14 7.94
C ARG A 143 -20.13 8.25 7.90
N ARG A 144 -21.39 7.95 8.21
CA ARG A 144 -22.47 8.96 8.26
C ARG A 144 -22.25 10.03 9.33
N LYS A 145 -21.42 9.75 10.35
CA LYS A 145 -21.02 10.75 11.35
C LYS A 145 -20.01 11.78 10.81
N GLY A 146 -19.52 11.59 9.58
CA GLY A 146 -18.64 12.54 8.89
C GLY A 146 -17.16 12.20 8.97
N TRP A 147 -16.35 13.01 8.28
CA TRP A 147 -14.93 12.76 8.06
C TRP A 147 -14.10 12.62 9.35
N ALA A 148 -14.40 13.41 10.39
CA ALA A 148 -13.67 13.36 11.65
C ALA A 148 -13.73 11.96 12.29
N GLU A 149 -14.91 11.32 12.27
CA GLU A 149 -15.09 9.97 12.79
C GLU A 149 -14.35 8.94 11.93
N ILE A 150 -14.45 9.06 10.59
CA ILE A 150 -13.76 8.17 9.65
C ILE A 150 -12.25 8.21 9.91
N ARG A 151 -11.69 9.43 9.99
CA ARG A 151 -10.28 9.64 10.25
C ARG A 151 -9.89 9.04 11.60
N SER A 152 -10.61 9.37 12.65
CA SER A 152 -10.31 8.88 14.00
C SER A 152 -10.29 7.36 14.04
N VAL A 153 -11.36 6.70 13.61
CA VAL A 153 -11.52 5.25 13.74
C VAL A 153 -10.66 4.49 12.74
N TYR A 154 -10.81 4.79 11.44
CA TYR A 154 -10.29 3.96 10.37
C TYR A 154 -8.90 4.39 9.88
N LEU A 155 -8.44 5.60 10.18
CA LEU A 155 -7.13 6.08 9.72
C LEU A 155 -6.14 6.28 10.87
N ASP A 156 -6.56 6.77 12.03
CA ASP A 156 -5.64 7.12 13.10
C ASP A 156 -5.51 5.98 14.13
N ASN A 157 -6.59 5.28 14.46
CA ASN A 157 -6.61 4.21 15.48
C ASN A 157 -6.59 2.76 14.95
N GLN A 158 -6.31 2.60 13.66
CA GLN A 158 -6.22 1.29 13.01
C GLN A 158 -4.78 0.99 12.58
N ASN A 159 -4.28 -0.19 12.96
CA ASN A 159 -3.09 -0.82 12.41
C ASN A 159 -3.48 -2.04 11.58
N VAL A 160 -2.55 -2.51 10.74
CA VAL A 160 -2.80 -3.56 9.76
C VAL A 160 -1.82 -4.71 9.95
N THR A 161 -2.35 -5.93 10.05
CA THR A 161 -1.60 -7.18 9.96
C THR A 161 -2.04 -7.90 8.69
N ILE A 162 -1.20 -7.92 7.66
CA ILE A 162 -1.57 -8.47 6.35
C ILE A 162 -1.60 -10.01 6.39
N ASP A 163 -2.66 -10.60 5.86
CA ASP A 163 -2.71 -12.01 5.48
C ASP A 163 -1.78 -12.22 4.28
N VAL A 164 -0.58 -12.73 4.56
CA VAL A 164 0.47 -12.91 3.55
C VAL A 164 0.11 -13.93 2.47
N HIS A 165 -0.78 -14.88 2.75
CA HIS A 165 -1.23 -15.85 1.75
C HIS A 165 -2.09 -15.17 0.68
N ARG A 166 -3.01 -14.30 1.12
CA ARG A 166 -3.81 -13.48 0.20
C ARG A 166 -2.96 -12.43 -0.51
N PHE A 167 -2.09 -11.74 0.23
CA PHE A 167 -1.30 -10.66 -0.31
C PHE A 167 -0.27 -11.10 -1.35
N LYS A 168 0.22 -12.36 -1.24
CA LYS A 168 1.03 -13.00 -2.29
C LYS A 168 0.39 -12.91 -3.67
N GLY A 169 -0.93 -12.98 -3.77
CA GLY A 169 -1.67 -12.82 -5.02
C GLY A 169 -1.53 -11.42 -5.64
N THR A 170 -1.60 -10.37 -4.82
CA THR A 170 -1.40 -8.97 -5.26
C THR A 170 0.04 -8.75 -5.76
N LEU A 171 1.03 -9.25 -5.01
CA LEU A 171 2.44 -9.18 -5.41
C LEU A 171 2.70 -9.94 -6.71
N ALA A 172 2.16 -11.15 -6.87
CA ALA A 172 2.30 -11.91 -8.10
C ALA A 172 1.64 -11.22 -9.30
N LYS A 173 0.49 -10.54 -9.10
CA LYS A 173 -0.13 -9.71 -10.12
C LYS A 173 0.77 -8.54 -10.52
N GLY A 174 1.42 -7.89 -9.55
CA GLY A 174 2.41 -6.85 -9.80
C GLY A 174 3.55 -7.32 -10.71
N LEU A 175 4.15 -8.48 -10.41
CA LEU A 175 5.20 -9.07 -11.25
C LEU A 175 4.76 -9.35 -12.68
N LYS A 176 3.52 -9.83 -12.86
CA LYS A 176 2.96 -10.07 -14.20
C LYS A 176 2.83 -8.77 -14.98
N LEU A 177 2.34 -7.71 -14.33
CA LEU A 177 2.17 -6.40 -14.96
C LEU A 177 3.51 -5.77 -15.36
N LEU A 178 4.60 -6.01 -14.64
CA LEU A 178 5.92 -5.48 -15.01
C LEU A 178 6.54 -6.16 -16.26
N ARG A 179 6.04 -7.32 -16.66
CA ARG A 179 6.58 -8.11 -17.79
C ARG A 179 5.88 -7.80 -19.12
N HIS A 180 4.89 -6.92 -19.11
CA HIS A 180 4.04 -6.54 -20.23
C HIS A 180 3.84 -5.02 -20.26
#